data_AF-A0A7J4Q1L4-F1
#
_entry.id   AF-A0A7J4Q1L4-F1
#
_cell.length_a   1.000
_cell.length_b   1.000
_cell.length_c   1.000
_cell.angle_alpha   90.00
_cell.angle_beta   90.00
_cell.angle_gamma   90.00
#
_symmetry.space_group_name_H-M   'P 1'
#
loop_
_entity.id
_entity.type
_entity.pdbx_description
1 polymer ?
#
loop_
_entity_poly.entity_id
_entity_poly.type
_entity_poly.pdbx_seq_one_letter_code
_entity_poly.pdbx_strand_id
1 'polypeptide(L)'
;MTKRWGGYTKPLIVDKRTGAILDGHHRYSIAGELNLAQIPVIAVDYLADESIEVDVWPSAELESLTKQDVIDMSLSNEVFPPKTSRHRIADHLPPIHVPLEVLALPAQTTSSLL
;
A
#
# COMPACT_ATOMS: atom_id res chain seq x y z
N MET A 1 -2.64 1.98 -17.16
CA MET A 1 -3.36 0.70 -17.24
C MET A 1 -4.71 0.75 -16.53
N THR A 2 -4.80 1.28 -15.30
CA THR A 2 -6.03 1.38 -14.51
C THR A 2 -7.24 1.95 -15.27
N LYS A 3 -7.10 3.11 -15.95
CA LYS A 3 -8.18 3.69 -16.78
C LYS A 3 -8.65 2.75 -17.90
N ARG A 4 -7.71 2.06 -18.56
CA ARG A 4 -8.00 1.12 -19.66
C ARG A 4 -8.77 -0.12 -19.16
N TRP A 5 -8.52 -0.56 -17.92
CA TRP A 5 -9.17 -1.73 -17.33
C TRP A 5 -10.45 -1.38 -16.55
N GLY A 6 -10.79 -0.09 -16.44
CA GLY A 6 -11.96 0.38 -15.70
C GLY A 6 -11.92 0.11 -14.19
N GLY A 7 -10.76 -0.26 -13.63
CA GLY A 7 -10.64 -0.66 -12.24
C GLY A 7 -9.22 -1.02 -11.80
N TYR A 8 -9.07 -1.27 -10.51
CA TYR A 8 -7.84 -1.82 -9.94
C TYR A 8 -7.86 -3.34 -10.04
N THR A 9 -6.82 -3.90 -10.64
CA THR A 9 -6.68 -5.36 -10.81
C THR A 9 -5.69 -6.01 -9.85
N LYS A 10 -5.01 -5.20 -9.03
CA LYS A 10 -4.07 -5.64 -8.00
C LYS A 10 -4.21 -4.74 -6.77
N PRO A 11 -4.35 -5.30 -5.56
CA PRO A 11 -4.44 -4.52 -4.33
C PRO A 11 -3.08 -3.93 -3.94
N LEU A 12 -3.08 -2.80 -3.22
CA LEU A 12 -1.89 -2.38 -2.47
C LEU A 12 -1.67 -3.32 -1.29
N ILE A 13 -0.46 -3.31 -0.73
CA ILE A 13 -0.21 -3.92 0.58
C ILE A 13 0.10 -2.80 1.55
N VAL A 14 -0.59 -2.79 2.69
CA VAL A 14 -0.46 -1.76 3.72
C VAL A 14 -0.31 -2.37 5.10
N ASP A 15 0.43 -1.70 5.98
CA ASP A 15 0.33 -2.00 7.41
C ASP A 15 -1.07 -1.62 7.92
N LYS A 16 -1.74 -2.55 8.59
CA LYS A 16 -3.12 -2.36 9.07
C LYS A 16 -3.23 -1.34 10.19
N ARG A 17 -2.14 -1.08 10.93
CA ARG A 17 -2.16 -0.16 12.09
C ARG A 17 -1.88 1.27 11.68
N THR A 18 -0.88 1.49 10.83
CA THR A 18 -0.43 2.83 10.47
C THR A 18 -0.89 3.29 9.09
N GLY A 19 -1.30 2.37 8.23
CA GLY A 19 -1.57 2.67 6.83
C GLY A 19 -0.31 2.80 5.97
N ALA A 20 0.88 2.48 6.51
CA ALA A 20 2.13 2.51 5.76
C ALA A 20 2.01 1.66 4.49
N ILE A 21 2.28 2.24 3.33
CA ILE A 21 2.23 1.53 2.05
C ILE A 21 3.52 0.70 1.92
N LEU A 22 3.38 -0.63 1.92
CA LEU A 22 4.50 -1.56 1.77
C LEU A 22 4.77 -1.88 0.30
N ASP A 23 3.70 -1.99 -0.49
CA ASP A 23 3.77 -2.11 -1.95
C ASP A 23 2.61 -1.35 -2.64
N GLY A 24 2.93 -0.73 -3.77
CA GLY A 24 1.95 -0.07 -4.62
C GLY A 24 1.85 1.46 -4.52
N HIS A 25 2.92 2.16 -4.15
CA HIS A 25 2.97 3.64 -4.16
C HIS A 25 2.52 4.29 -5.48
N HIS A 26 2.93 3.75 -6.64
CA HIS A 26 2.43 4.27 -7.92
C HIS A 26 0.93 4.08 -8.08
N ARG A 27 0.39 2.95 -7.61
CA ARG A 27 -1.04 2.67 -7.62
C ARG A 27 -1.78 3.64 -6.69
N TYR A 28 -1.23 3.96 -5.52
CA TYR A 28 -1.75 5.02 -4.66
C TYR A 28 -1.79 6.38 -5.36
N SER A 29 -0.69 6.81 -6.00
CA SER A 29 -0.62 8.08 -6.73
C SER A 29 -1.69 8.17 -7.82
N ILE A 30 -1.91 7.09 -8.57
CA ILE A 30 -2.94 7.03 -9.60
C ILE A 30 -4.35 7.17 -9.01
N ALA A 31 -4.61 6.67 -7.80
CA ALA A 31 -5.91 6.89 -7.14
C ALA A 31 -6.14 8.39 -6.87
N GLY A 32 -5.10 9.10 -6.43
CA GLY A 32 -5.14 10.56 -6.26
C GLY A 32 -5.41 11.30 -7.57
N GLU A 33 -4.67 10.98 -8.65
CA GLU A 33 -4.90 11.56 -9.98
C GLU A 33 -6.31 11.30 -10.54
N LEU A 34 -6.93 10.19 -10.11
CA LEU A 34 -8.29 9.81 -10.48
C LEU A 34 -9.37 10.34 -9.54
N ASN A 35 -9.00 11.07 -8.47
CA ASN A 35 -9.89 11.53 -7.41
C ASN A 35 -10.74 10.40 -6.81
N LEU A 36 -10.15 9.23 -6.60
CA LEU A 36 -10.86 8.11 -5.94
C LEU A 36 -10.97 8.38 -4.44
N ALA A 37 -12.10 7.99 -3.87
CA ALA A 37 -12.34 8.07 -2.43
C ALA A 37 -11.80 6.84 -1.68
N GLN A 38 -11.54 5.73 -2.40
CA GLN A 38 -11.06 4.47 -1.84
C GLN A 38 -10.03 3.80 -2.76
N ILE A 39 -9.26 2.88 -2.20
CA ILE A 39 -8.34 2.01 -2.94
C ILE A 39 -8.34 0.60 -2.33
N PRO A 40 -8.32 -0.48 -3.14
CA PRO A 40 -8.31 -1.83 -2.59
C PRO A 40 -6.93 -2.16 -2.02
N VAL A 41 -6.92 -2.66 -0.78
CA VAL A 41 -5.70 -3.01 -0.05
C VAL A 41 -5.79 -4.40 0.55
N ILE A 42 -4.64 -5.03 0.74
CA ILE A 42 -4.42 -6.12 1.68
C ILE A 42 -3.74 -5.51 2.90
N ALA A 43 -4.44 -5.52 4.03
CA ALA A 43 -3.95 -4.98 5.28
C ALA A 43 -3.27 -6.11 6.07
N VAL A 44 -1.98 -5.94 6.37
CA VAL A 44 -1.15 -6.93 7.07
C VAL A 44 -0.73 -6.41 8.45
N ASP A 45 -0.36 -7.29 9.37
CA ASP A 45 0.29 -6.88 10.62
C ASP A 45 1.81 -6.77 10.39
N TYR A 46 2.27 -5.67 9.81
CA TYR A 46 3.61 -5.60 9.21
C TYR A 46 4.73 -5.96 10.18
N LEU A 47 4.67 -5.44 11.40
CA LEU A 47 5.69 -5.72 12.43
C LEU A 47 5.60 -7.15 12.98
N ALA A 48 4.39 -7.71 13.11
CA ALA A 48 4.21 -9.05 13.68
C ALA A 48 4.34 -10.19 12.67
N ASP A 49 4.18 -9.89 11.37
CA ASP A 49 4.27 -10.89 10.31
C ASP A 49 5.74 -11.13 9.93
N GLU A 50 6.34 -12.16 10.53
CA GLU A 50 7.73 -12.57 10.29
C GLU A 50 7.98 -13.03 8.85
N SER A 51 6.94 -13.39 8.08
CA SER A 51 7.09 -13.77 6.67
C SER A 51 7.35 -12.58 5.74
N ILE A 52 7.12 -11.37 6.23
CA ILE A 52 7.43 -10.14 5.51
C ILE A 52 8.86 -9.72 5.86
N GLU A 53 9.72 -9.64 4.86
CA GLU A 53 11.05 -9.08 4.99
C GLU A 53 11.11 -7.69 4.33
N VAL A 54 12.02 -6.85 4.81
CA VAL A 54 12.37 -5.59 4.17
C VAL A 54 13.87 -5.51 3.98
N ASP A 55 14.25 -5.01 2.82
CA ASP A 55 15.63 -4.76 2.42
C ASP A 55 15.68 -3.42 1.69
N VAL A 56 16.86 -2.97 1.33
CA VAL A 56 17.05 -1.81 0.46
C VAL A 56 17.12 -2.24 -1.01
N TRP A 57 16.70 -1.39 -1.94
CA TRP A 57 17.05 -1.64 -3.34
C TRP A 57 18.55 -1.45 -3.56
N PRO A 58 19.19 -2.14 -4.53
CA PRO A 58 20.61 -1.97 -4.81
C PRO A 58 21.04 -0.55 -5.20
N SER A 59 20.10 0.29 -5.62
CA SER A 59 20.32 1.70 -5.98
C SER A 59 20.00 2.68 -4.85
N ALA A 60 19.59 2.21 -3.67
CA ALA A 60 19.30 3.07 -2.54
C ALA A 60 20.60 3.60 -1.92
N GLU A 61 20.52 4.80 -1.34
CA GLU A 61 21.65 5.41 -0.62
C GLU A 61 21.88 4.77 0.76
N LEU A 62 20.87 4.09 1.30
CA LEU A 62 20.93 3.40 2.59
C LEU A 62 21.52 2.00 2.44
N GLU A 63 22.35 1.59 3.39
CA GLU A 63 22.94 0.23 3.43
C GLU A 63 21.97 -0.81 3.99
N SER A 64 21.05 -0.41 4.88
CA SER A 64 20.05 -1.30 5.48
C SER A 64 18.81 -0.51 5.91
N LEU A 65 17.72 -1.23 6.13
CA LEU A 65 16.44 -0.67 6.54
C LEU A 65 15.70 -1.70 7.40
N THR A 66 15.13 -1.27 8.53
CA THR A 66 14.27 -2.11 9.36
C THR A 66 12.80 -1.84 9.09
N LYS A 67 11.92 -2.74 9.55
CA LYS A 67 10.48 -2.50 9.49
C LYS A 67 10.06 -1.27 10.31
N GLN A 68 10.73 -1.03 11.42
CA GLN A 68 10.44 0.12 12.27
C GLN A 68 10.79 1.43 11.56
N ASP A 69 11.92 1.49 10.83
CA ASP A 69 12.29 2.67 10.05
C ASP A 69 11.23 3.02 8.99
N VAL A 70 10.64 2.00 8.35
CA VAL A 70 9.53 2.20 7.40
C VAL A 70 8.30 2.78 8.08
N ILE A 71 7.95 2.26 9.27
CA ILE A 71 6.83 2.77 10.06
C ILE A 71 7.08 4.22 10.50
N ASP A 72 8.24 4.50 11.09
CA ASP A 72 8.59 5.82 11.59
C ASP A 72 8.62 6.85 10.45
N MET A 73 9.18 6.50 9.30
CA MET A 73 9.13 7.35 8.11
C MET A 73 7.69 7.61 7.66
N SER A 74 6.86 6.57 7.61
CA SER A 74 5.46 6.70 7.16
C SER A 74 4.58 7.59 8.05
N LEU A 75 4.94 7.70 9.33
CA LEU A 75 4.25 8.54 10.32
C LEU A 75 4.86 9.95 10.43
N SER A 76 5.97 10.21 9.73
CA SER A 76 6.64 11.49 9.68
C SER A 76 6.08 12.40 8.57
N ASN A 77 6.61 13.62 8.48
CA ASN A 77 6.33 14.52 7.35
C ASN A 77 7.31 14.34 6.18
N GLU A 78 8.23 13.38 6.28
CA GLU A 78 9.28 13.10 5.31
C GLU A 78 8.94 11.86 4.47
N VAL A 79 9.63 11.71 3.35
CA VAL A 79 9.57 10.50 2.53
C VAL A 79 10.96 10.05 2.12
N PHE A 80 11.18 8.74 2.10
CA PHE A 80 12.37 8.19 1.48
C PHE A 80 12.40 8.50 -0.03
N PRO A 81 13.59 8.59 -0.64
CA PRO A 81 13.72 8.61 -2.09
C PRO A 81 13.00 7.43 -2.77
N PRO A 82 12.57 7.59 -4.04
CA PRO A 82 11.99 6.50 -4.79
C PRO A 82 12.90 5.27 -4.79
N LYS A 83 12.29 4.09 -4.59
CA LYS A 83 13.02 2.81 -4.55
C LYS A 83 14.03 2.72 -3.40
N THR A 84 13.73 3.25 -2.22
CA THR A 84 14.51 2.93 -1.02
C THR A 84 14.17 1.55 -0.45
N SER A 85 12.92 1.31 -0.07
CA SER A 85 12.49 0.03 0.53
C SER A 85 12.10 -1.01 -0.51
N ARG A 86 12.49 -2.27 -0.23
CA ARG A 86 12.15 -3.45 -1.02
C ARG A 86 11.59 -4.52 -0.09
N HIS A 87 10.27 -4.66 -0.08
CA HIS A 87 9.61 -5.70 0.70
C HIS A 87 9.58 -7.03 -0.07
N ARG A 88 9.86 -8.14 0.62
CA ARG A 88 9.54 -9.50 0.15
C ARG A 88 8.32 -9.97 0.93
N ILE A 89 7.23 -10.23 0.22
CA ILE A 89 5.93 -10.63 0.76
C ILE A 89 5.45 -11.80 -0.10
N ALA A 90 4.68 -12.74 0.46
CA ALA A 90 4.17 -13.90 -0.29
C ALA A 90 3.55 -13.51 -1.64
N ASP A 91 4.00 -14.15 -2.72
CA ASP A 91 3.70 -13.76 -4.11
C ASP A 91 2.23 -13.97 -4.53
N HIS A 92 1.45 -14.68 -3.73
CA HIS A 92 0.08 -15.08 -4.08
C HIS A 92 -0.96 -14.07 -3.59
N LEU A 93 -0.85 -12.82 -4.05
CA LEU A 93 -1.95 -11.86 -3.88
C LEU A 93 -3.13 -12.30 -4.77
N PRO A 94 -4.36 -12.34 -4.26
CA PRO A 94 -5.52 -12.70 -5.06
C PRO A 94 -5.69 -11.71 -6.22
N PRO A 95 -6.01 -12.19 -7.44
CA PRO A 95 -6.45 -11.30 -8.48
C PRO A 95 -7.75 -10.64 -8.03
N ILE A 96 -7.85 -9.33 -8.25
CA ILE A 96 -9.07 -8.56 -7.98
C ILE A 96 -9.51 -7.86 -9.26
N HIS A 97 -10.75 -7.41 -9.29
CA HIS A 97 -11.18 -6.34 -10.17
C HIS A 97 -12.17 -5.49 -9.38
N VAL A 98 -11.73 -4.31 -8.94
CA VAL A 98 -12.59 -3.35 -8.25
C VAL A 98 -12.81 -2.16 -9.17
N PRO A 99 -14.05 -1.94 -9.66
CA PRO A 99 -14.35 -0.87 -10.62
C PRO A 99 -14.03 0.52 -10.08
N LEU A 100 -13.62 1.43 -10.97
CA LEU A 100 -13.35 2.83 -10.61
C LEU A 100 -14.59 3.54 -10.04
N GLU A 101 -15.78 3.22 -10.55
CA GLU A 101 -17.05 3.76 -10.05
C GLU A 101 -17.32 3.40 -8.59
N VAL A 102 -16.92 2.18 -8.16
CA VAL A 102 -17.03 1.75 -6.76
C VAL A 102 -16.03 2.52 -5.90
N LEU A 103 -14.79 2.65 -6.38
CA LEU A 103 -13.71 3.33 -5.66
C LEU A 103 -13.87 4.85 -5.60
N ALA A 104 -14.66 5.44 -6.49
CA ALA A 104 -14.97 6.87 -6.49
C ALA A 104 -15.94 7.26 -5.37
N LEU A 105 -16.70 6.29 -4.84
CA LEU A 105 -17.62 6.52 -3.72
C LEU A 105 -16.89 6.36 -2.39
N PRO A 106 -17.22 7.14 -1.34
CA PRO A 106 -16.69 6.92 0.01
C PRO A 106 -17.03 5.52 0.56
N ALA A 107 -16.21 5.02 1.48
CA ALA A 107 -16.49 3.76 2.16
C ALA A 107 -17.84 3.86 2.90
N GLN A 108 -18.68 2.85 2.75
CA GLN A 108 -19.92 2.79 3.53
C GLN A 108 -19.53 2.56 5.00
N THR A 109 -19.79 3.54 5.85
CA THR A 109 -19.62 3.36 7.28
C THR A 109 -20.76 2.46 7.74
N THR A 110 -20.47 1.21 8.07
CA THR A 110 -21.41 0.39 8.83
C THR A 110 -21.55 1.07 10.19
N SER A 111 -22.62 1.83 10.38
CA SER A 111 -23.00 2.28 11.71
C SER A 111 -23.31 1.02 12.51
N SER A 112 -22.36 0.61 13.35
CA SER A 112 -22.61 -0.37 14.39
C SER A 112 -23.58 0.26 15.36
N LEU A 113 -24.88 0.16 15.09
CA LEU A 113 -25.88 0.22 16.13
C LEU A 113 -25.69 -1.07 16.94
N LEU A 114 -24.94 -0.97 18.04
CA LEU A 114 -25.10 -1.65 19.33
C LEU A 114 -23.99 -1.18 20.28
#